data_AF-A0A2M8PJ33-F1
#
_entry.id   AF-A0A2M8PJ33-F1
#
_cell.length_a   1.000
_cell.length_b   1.000
_cell.length_c   1.000
_cell.angle_alpha   90.00
_cell.angle_beta   90.00
_cell.angle_gamma   90.00
#
_symmetry.space_group_name_H-M   'P 1'
#
loop_
_entity.id
_entity.type
_entity.pdbx_description
1 polymer ?
#
loop_
_entity_poly.entity_id
_entity_poly.type
_entity_poly.pdbx_seq_one_letter_code
_entity_poly.pdbx_strand_id
1 'polypeptide(L)'
;ASYNLGNALAKQQKYDEAIEAGALALFDYHEKVRVIKMGPSIELCGGSHVSSTSEVGLFKIIKYSAVSAGVKRIEAIVGKTAWQKTQDEARILKELQCLLN
;
A
#
# COMPACT_ATOMS: atom_id res chain seq x y z
N ALA A 1 -4.67 25.63 -2.11
CA ALA A 1 -3.78 25.86 -3.26
C ALA A 1 -3.67 24.57 -4.05
N SER A 2 -4.22 24.54 -5.26
CA SER A 2 -4.37 23.34 -6.08
C SER A 2 -3.02 22.95 -6.71
N TYR A 3 -2.18 22.21 -5.98
CA TYR A 3 -0.98 21.63 -6.56
C TYR A 3 -1.40 20.53 -7.55
N ASN A 4 -1.18 20.81 -8.83
CA ASN A 4 -1.48 19.93 -9.95
C ASN A 4 -0.42 18.82 -10.03
N LEU A 5 -0.43 17.92 -9.05
CA LEU A 5 0.31 16.66 -9.09
C LEU A 5 -0.47 15.69 -9.98
N GLY A 6 -0.17 15.76 -11.28
CA GLY A 6 -0.68 14.86 -12.31
C GLY A 6 -0.45 13.39 -11.93
N ASN A 7 -1.33 12.54 -12.44
CA ASN A 7 -1.46 11.11 -12.16
C ASN A 7 -0.11 10.38 -11.96
N ALA A 8 0.09 9.82 -10.77
CA ALA A 8 1.19 8.91 -10.42
C ALA A 8 2.59 9.35 -10.87
N LEU A 9 3.02 10.57 -10.51
CA LEU A 9 4.35 11.06 -10.84
C LEU A 9 5.22 11.18 -9.58
N ALA A 10 6.28 10.37 -9.54
CA ALA A 10 7.36 10.54 -8.60
C ALA A 10 8.07 11.86 -8.88
N LYS A 11 8.11 12.79 -7.92
CA LYS A 11 8.74 14.11 -8.09
C LYS A 11 9.72 14.40 -6.96
N GLN A 12 10.88 14.95 -7.30
CA GLN A 12 11.78 15.53 -6.32
C GLN A 12 11.31 16.94 -5.95
N GLN A 13 11.18 17.22 -4.66
CA GLN A 13 10.74 18.51 -4.12
C GLN A 13 11.53 18.85 -2.84
N LYS A 14 11.41 20.11 -2.40
CA LYS A 14 11.88 20.48 -1.06
C LYS A 14 10.98 19.86 -0.01
N TYR A 15 11.53 19.52 1.15
CA TYR A 15 10.79 18.93 2.26
C TYR A 15 9.56 19.75 2.65
N ASP A 16 9.74 21.05 2.92
CA ASP A 16 8.66 21.92 3.38
C ASP A 16 7.51 22.01 2.36
N GLU A 17 7.84 22.14 1.08
CA GLU A 17 6.84 22.15 -0.01
C GLU A 17 6.05 20.84 -0.09
N ALA A 18 6.68 19.71 0.21
CA ALA A 18 6.02 18.41 0.21
C ALA A 18 5.06 18.27 1.39
N ILE A 19 5.46 18.73 2.58
CA ILE A 19 4.61 18.72 3.78
C ILE A 19 3.42 19.67 3.60
N GLU A 20 3.64 20.87 3.07
CA GLU A 20 2.55 21.82 2.74
C GLU A 20 1.56 21.24 1.72
N ALA A 21 2.03 20.39 0.81
CA ALA A 21 1.18 19.68 -0.14
C ALA A 21 0.40 18.51 0.48
N GLY A 22 0.57 18.23 1.78
CA GLY A 22 -0.11 17.17 2.51
C GLY A 22 0.59 15.82 2.48
N ALA A 23 1.89 15.78 2.15
CA ALA A 23 2.64 14.54 2.18
C ALA A 23 2.82 14.02 3.62
N LEU A 24 2.57 12.73 3.82
CA LEU A 24 2.90 12.06 5.07
C LEU A 24 4.39 11.71 5.11
N ALA A 25 5.08 12.16 6.16
CA ALA A 25 6.45 11.78 6.47
C ALA A 25 6.45 10.67 7.54
N LEU A 26 6.96 9.50 7.19
CA LEU A 26 7.07 8.36 8.12
C LEU A 26 8.35 8.40 8.98
N PHE A 27 9.33 9.22 8.59
CA PHE A 27 10.66 9.34 9.19
C PHE A 27 11.15 10.79 9.13
N ASP A 28 12.34 11.04 9.66
CA ASP A 28 13.06 12.30 9.48
C ASP A 28 13.72 12.34 8.10
N TYR A 29 13.39 13.34 7.28
CA TYR A 29 13.94 13.50 5.93
C TYR A 29 14.78 14.79 5.81
N HIS A 30 15.71 14.81 4.85
CA HIS A 30 16.56 15.96 4.53
C HIS A 30 15.89 16.93 3.54
N GLU A 31 16.61 17.99 3.14
CA GLU A 31 16.08 19.08 2.31
C GLU A 31 15.40 18.64 1.00
N LYS A 32 15.91 17.61 0.32
CA LYS A 32 15.33 17.08 -0.93
C LYS A 32 14.70 15.73 -0.70
N VAL A 33 13.41 15.64 -1.02
CA VAL A 33 12.61 14.42 -0.85
C VAL A 33 11.96 13.99 -2.16
N ARG A 34 11.69 12.68 -2.26
CA ARG A 34 10.92 12.11 -3.36
C ARG A 34 9.49 11.90 -2.89
N VAL A 35 8.57 12.65 -3.51
CA VAL A 35 7.14 12.58 -3.24
C VAL A 35 6.49 11.61 -4.22
N ILE A 36 5.67 10.72 -3.68
CA ILE A 36 4.85 9.78 -4.45
C ILE A 36 3.39 10.05 -4.15
N LYS A 37 2.57 10.13 -5.21
CA LYS A 37 1.13 10.30 -5.10
C LYS A 37 0.40 9.09 -5.68
N MET A 38 -0.42 8.46 -4.85
CA MET A 38 -1.22 7.28 -5.19
C MET A 38 -2.68 7.58 -4.83
N GLY A 39 -3.45 8.05 -5.82
CA GLY A 39 -4.80 8.55 -5.59
C GLY A 39 -4.80 9.73 -4.60
N PRO A 40 -5.55 9.65 -3.48
CA PRO A 40 -5.54 10.68 -2.44
C PRO A 40 -4.32 10.60 -1.51
N SER A 41 -3.56 9.49 -1.51
CA SER A 41 -2.37 9.37 -0.67
C SER A 41 -1.19 10.12 -1.28
N ILE A 42 -0.50 10.91 -0.46
CA ILE A 42 0.74 11.60 -0.81
C ILE A 42 1.76 11.24 0.26
N GLU A 43 2.89 10.66 -0.14
CA GLU A 43 3.88 10.10 0.78
C GLU A 43 5.30 10.42 0.34
N LEU A 44 6.21 10.50 1.31
CA LEU A 44 7.64 10.60 1.07
C LEU A 44 8.24 9.19 0.97
N CYS A 45 8.56 8.74 -0.25
CA CYS A 45 9.08 7.38 -0.47
C CYS A 45 10.24 7.32 -1.46
N GLY A 46 11.35 6.72 -1.02
CA GLY A 46 12.55 6.47 -1.83
C GLY A 46 12.57 5.12 -2.56
N GLY A 47 11.56 4.25 -2.35
CA GLY A 47 11.52 2.90 -2.91
C GLY A 47 11.07 2.82 -4.37
N SER A 48 11.09 1.62 -4.94
CA SER A 48 10.55 1.37 -6.28
C SER A 48 9.01 1.37 -6.26
N HIS A 49 8.39 1.95 -7.29
CA HIS A 49 6.95 1.98 -7.45
C HIS A 49 6.54 1.49 -8.84
N VAL A 50 5.36 0.90 -8.91
CA VAL A 50 4.64 0.63 -10.16
C VAL A 50 4.16 1.94 -10.80
N SER A 51 3.84 1.93 -12.09
CA SER A 51 3.38 3.14 -12.79
C SER A 51 1.91 3.46 -12.49
N SER A 52 1.11 2.44 -12.18
CA SER A 52 -0.29 2.56 -11.77
C SER A 52 -0.64 1.57 -10.66
N THR A 53 -1.53 1.96 -9.73
CA THR A 53 -2.01 1.06 -8.66
C THR A 53 -2.70 -0.19 -9.18
N SER A 54 -3.22 -0.16 -10.42
CA SER A 54 -3.79 -1.34 -11.09
C SER A 54 -2.78 -2.47 -11.29
N GLU A 55 -1.48 -2.15 -11.43
CA GLU A 55 -0.42 -3.14 -11.61
C GLU A 55 -0.17 -3.99 -10.35
N VAL A 56 -0.55 -3.49 -9.17
CA VAL A 56 -0.48 -4.25 -7.90
C VAL A 56 -1.42 -5.46 -7.94
N GLY A 57 -2.55 -5.35 -8.66
CA GLY A 57 -3.54 -6.40 -8.78
C GLY A 57 -4.30 -6.67 -7.47
N LEU A 58 -4.61 -7.94 -7.20
CA LEU A 58 -5.35 -8.33 -6.01
C LEU A 58 -4.58 -7.98 -4.74
N PHE A 59 -5.22 -7.25 -3.82
CA PHE A 59 -4.71 -6.97 -2.48
C PHE A 59 -5.48 -7.80 -1.46
N LYS A 60 -4.79 -8.62 -0.67
CA LYS A 60 -5.41 -9.49 0.33
C LYS A 60 -4.76 -9.29 1.70
N ILE A 61 -5.56 -8.88 2.67
CA ILE A 61 -5.18 -8.91 4.09
C ILE A 61 -5.22 -10.37 4.55
N ILE A 62 -4.11 -10.84 5.12
CA ILE A 62 -3.97 -12.22 5.62
C ILE A 62 -3.98 -12.29 7.13
N LYS A 63 -3.69 -11.18 7.82
CA LYS A 63 -3.70 -11.14 9.27
C LYS A 63 -3.90 -9.74 9.79
N TYR A 64 -4.55 -9.67 10.93
CA TYR A 64 -4.71 -8.47 11.74
C TYR A 64 -4.39 -8.85 13.19
N SER A 65 -3.54 -8.08 13.85
CA SER A 65 -3.18 -8.32 15.26
C SER A 65 -2.93 -7.03 16.04
N ALA A 66 -3.22 -7.05 17.34
CA ALA A 66 -2.82 -5.99 18.26
C ALA A 66 -1.35 -6.20 18.67
N VAL A 67 -0.55 -5.14 18.60
CA VAL A 67 0.88 -5.18 19.00
C VAL A 67 1.08 -4.56 20.38
N SER A 68 0.38 -3.46 20.65
CA SER A 68 0.35 -2.77 21.95
C SER A 68 -0.93 -1.92 22.05
N ALA A 69 -1.16 -1.26 23.19
CA ALA A 69 -2.29 -0.36 23.37
C ALA A 69 -2.30 0.73 22.28
N GLY A 70 -3.36 0.78 21.48
CA GLY A 70 -3.51 1.73 20.37
C GLY A 70 -2.77 1.37 19.09
N VAL A 71 -1.95 0.30 19.04
CA VAL A 71 -1.17 -0.08 17.86
C VAL A 71 -1.64 -1.42 17.28
N LYS A 72 -1.96 -1.41 16.00
CA LYS A 72 -2.46 -2.56 15.24
C LYS A 72 -1.54 -2.84 14.06
N ARG A 73 -1.29 -4.13 13.79
CA ARG A 73 -0.55 -4.60 12.63
C ARG A 73 -1.49 -5.29 11.65
N ILE A 74 -1.38 -4.89 10.38
CA ILE A 74 -2.03 -5.53 9.26
C ILE A 74 -0.92 -6.19 8.43
N GLU A 75 -1.06 -7.48 8.14
CA GLU A 75 -0.21 -8.20 7.20
C GLU A 75 -1.01 -8.47 5.93
N ALA A 76 -0.47 -8.12 4.78
CA ALA A 76 -1.13 -8.25 3.49
C ALA A 76 -0.16 -8.77 2.42
N ILE A 77 -0.72 -9.47 1.43
CA ILE A 77 -0.03 -9.93 0.22
C ILE A 77 -0.75 -9.36 -1.01
N VAL A 78 -0.03 -9.25 -2.11
CA VAL A 78 -0.54 -8.65 -3.35
C VAL A 78 -0.27 -9.52 -4.59
N GLY A 79 -0.90 -9.15 -5.71
CA GLY A 79 -0.65 -9.73 -7.03
C GLY A 79 -0.88 -11.23 -7.11
N LYS A 80 0.02 -11.93 -7.80
CA LYS A 80 -0.08 -13.38 -8.07
C LYS A 80 -0.13 -14.20 -6.78
N THR A 81 0.63 -13.82 -5.75
CA THR A 81 0.65 -14.53 -4.46
C THR A 81 -0.70 -14.41 -3.76
N ALA A 82 -1.32 -13.22 -3.77
CA ALA A 82 -2.67 -13.03 -3.23
C ALA A 82 -3.71 -13.87 -3.98
N TRP A 83 -3.60 -13.93 -5.31
CA TRP A 83 -4.48 -14.72 -6.17
C TRP A 83 -4.36 -16.22 -5.87
N GLN A 84 -3.15 -16.76 -5.85
CA GLN A 84 -2.87 -18.16 -5.51
C GLN A 84 -3.44 -18.53 -4.14
N LYS A 85 -3.16 -17.71 -3.11
CA LYS A 85 -3.67 -17.93 -1.76
C LYS A 85 -5.20 -18.02 -1.72
N THR A 86 -5.88 -17.16 -2.48
CA THR A 86 -7.36 -17.13 -2.56
C THR A 86 -7.91 -18.39 -3.24
N GLN A 87 -7.27 -18.85 -4.33
CA GLN A 87 -7.67 -20.09 -4.98
C GLN A 87 -7.45 -21.32 -4.07
N ASP A 88 -6.33 -21.37 -3.35
CA ASP A 88 -6.04 -22.45 -2.41
C ASP A 88 -7.05 -22.51 -1.27
N GLU A 89 -7.42 -21.36 -0.70
CA GLU A 89 -8.47 -21.27 0.32
C GLU A 89 -9.82 -21.77 -0.20
N ALA A 90 -10.21 -21.37 -1.42
CA ALA A 90 -11.45 -21.82 -2.04
C ALA A 90 -11.44 -23.34 -2.31
N ARG A 91 -10.30 -23.89 -2.73
CA ARG A 91 -10.13 -25.33 -2.92
C ARG A 91 -10.28 -26.09 -1.61
N ILE A 92 -9.60 -25.66 -0.54
CA ILE A 92 -9.68 -26.28 0.78
C ILE A 92 -11.11 -26.25 1.31
N LEU A 93 -11.81 -25.12 1.19
CA LEU A 93 -13.21 -25.01 1.61
C LEU A 93 -14.11 -25.99 0.86
N LYS A 94 -13.90 -26.18 -0.44
CA LYS A 94 -14.65 -27.13 -1.25
C LYS A 94 -14.35 -28.58 -0.85
N GLU A 95 -13.10 -28.91 -0.56
CA GLU A 95 -12.70 -30.23 -0.06
C GLU A 95 -13.35 -30.54 1.30
N LEU A 96 -13.34 -29.58 2.22
CA LEU A 96 -14.01 -29.71 3.52
C LEU A 96 -15.53 -29.87 3.39
N GLN A 97 -16.16 -29.14 2.47
CA GLN A 97 -17.59 -29.30 2.19
C GLN A 97 -17.93 -30.73 1.74
N CYS A 98 -17.09 -31.35 0.91
CA CYS A 98 -17.30 -32.74 0.48
C CYS A 98 -17.06 -33.77 1.59
N LEU A 99 -16.25 -33.44 2.60
CA LEU A 99 -15.95 -34.36 3.72
C LEU A 99 -17.00 -34.29 4.83
N LEU A 100 -17.67 -33.15 4.98
CA LEU A 100 -18.63 -32.88 6.06
C LEU A 100 -20.10 -33.03 5.63
N ASN A 101 -20.35 -33.23 4.34
CA ASN A 101 -21.65 -33.59 3.77
C ASN A 101 -21.69 -35.09 3.44
#